data_AF-A0A1A6HA68-F1
#
_entry.id   AF-A0A1A6HA68-F1
#
_cell.length_a   1.000
_cell.length_b   1.000
_cell.length_c   1.000
_cell.angle_alpha   90.00
_cell.angle_beta   90.00
_cell.angle_gamma   90.00
#
_symmetry.space_group_name_H-M   'P 1'
#
loop_
_entity.id
_entity.type
_entity.pdbx_description
1 polymer ?
#
loop_
_entity_poly.entity_id
_entity_poly.type
_entity_poly.pdbx_seq_one_letter_code
_entity_poly.pdbx_strand_id
1 'polypeptide(L)'
;MGGLACRAWGLCSEHAEVQEWVPSPSLLPAVLEARVRQLQAESTTEVMVKKVQVDRPLKGRCSRWAQKLEAEKQMKQKHREGFLDLQQKQTHRLHTEPRIWNKKLAHCLQPSKKGAPKSSEEEEEQLTWALQAALQAALPKRGSYTPTRTKARVVEPNVLLLQQKFLAFFECCACTSNMPLAHHVLVTHHNKRDKQQLLTLDMYNTVMLGWARQGSFKELVYVFIMLKDAGLSPDLWSYAAILQCMGRRDQDVHIIQRCLKQMVEEGFQLQQLFTDLVLAGEERATLLRAVVKAEPAFSLPPQAPNPVNTSTLLKEVYAKNGPKSYPKLHLPLETLQDLFYQQLRVELNANVCVQSVEKAPVMTKEVVEARKTLKALRGQWEVELLRVLRQTKATMACQAHEGQPTLYPFLCLLSEGEFVSMLTQVLQVLPAQGEPLLHLAHDLGLRVLNRHLVKQKQVTNHVQKLGQQYSKYLRLLASNTQVKGGRQPADLGTYLPWRHPFSVGFTPLTTCSAHIPSPSYSSDTLSPTTSIHLSLSSPI
;
A
#
# COMPACT_ATOMS: atom_id res chain seq x y z
N MET A 1 -7.14 -10.22 -5.68
CA MET A 1 -6.17 -9.24 -5.13
C MET A 1 -6.75 -8.31 -4.05
N GLY A 2 -7.58 -8.79 -3.11
CA GLY A 2 -8.16 -7.95 -2.04
C GLY A 2 -7.94 -8.46 -0.61
N GLY A 3 -7.17 -9.55 -0.43
CA GLY A 3 -7.08 -10.26 0.86
C GLY A 3 -5.67 -10.48 1.42
N LEU A 4 -4.62 -9.97 0.76
CA LEU A 4 -3.23 -10.24 1.16
C LEU A 4 -2.45 -9.00 1.65
N ALA A 5 -2.99 -7.79 1.46
CA ALA A 5 -2.36 -6.56 1.94
C ALA A 5 -2.38 -6.38 3.48
N CYS A 6 -3.15 -7.19 4.22
CA CYS A 6 -3.24 -7.10 5.68
C CYS A 6 -2.13 -7.86 6.44
N ARG A 7 -1.25 -8.63 5.77
CA ARG A 7 -0.21 -9.41 6.48
C ARG A 7 1.16 -8.71 6.61
N ALA A 8 1.33 -7.51 6.06
CA ALA A 8 2.63 -6.85 6.03
C ALA A 8 2.90 -5.92 7.24
N TRP A 9 1.94 -5.69 8.14
CA TRP A 9 2.07 -4.67 9.21
C TRP A 9 1.66 -5.20 10.59
N GLY A 10 2.01 -6.45 10.89
CA GLY A 10 1.89 -7.01 12.24
C GLY A 10 3.17 -7.74 12.61
N LEU A 11 3.88 -7.21 13.61
CA LEU A 11 4.67 -7.89 14.65
C LEU A 11 5.33 -6.76 15.47
N CYS A 12 4.78 -6.49 16.66
CA CYS A 12 5.20 -7.10 17.94
C CYS A 12 6.58 -6.62 18.40
N SER A 13 6.51 -5.80 19.43
CA SER A 13 7.53 -5.51 20.43
C SER A 13 8.29 -6.77 20.84
N GLU A 14 9.62 -6.77 20.77
CA GLU A 14 10.52 -6.71 21.94
C GLU A 14 11.98 -7.08 21.57
N HIS A 15 12.88 -6.29 22.16
CA HIS A 15 14.28 -6.53 22.48
C HIS A 15 15.21 -7.17 21.42
N ALA A 16 15.92 -6.31 20.69
CA ALA A 16 17.26 -6.61 20.19
C ALA A 16 18.18 -5.41 20.48
N GLU A 17 19.23 -5.67 21.26
CA GLU A 17 20.25 -4.71 21.67
C GLU A 17 20.85 -3.97 20.47
N VAL A 18 20.60 -2.67 20.39
CA VAL A 18 21.32 -1.76 19.50
C VAL A 18 22.35 -1.04 20.36
N GLN A 19 23.63 -1.21 20.01
CA GLN A 19 24.74 -0.44 20.59
C GLN A 19 24.38 1.05 20.61
N GLU A 20 24.26 1.58 21.83
CA GLU A 20 24.02 2.99 22.11
C GLU A 20 25.11 3.85 21.48
N TRP A 21 24.75 4.65 20.49
CA TRP A 21 25.44 5.92 20.26
C TRP A 21 24.92 6.90 21.28
N VAL A 22 25.55 6.94 22.46
CA VAL A 22 25.37 7.99 23.46
C VAL A 22 25.76 9.34 22.82
N PRO A 23 24.81 10.29 22.62
CA PRO A 23 25.20 11.66 22.35
C PRO A 23 25.68 12.29 23.66
N SER A 24 26.77 13.05 23.56
CA SER A 24 27.49 13.65 24.69
C SER A 24 26.59 14.43 25.67
N PRO A 25 26.90 14.45 26.99
CA PRO A 25 26.06 15.07 28.04
C PRO A 25 25.90 16.60 27.96
N SER A 26 26.48 17.25 26.96
CA SER A 26 26.58 18.71 26.88
C SER A 26 25.40 19.40 26.20
N LEU A 27 24.41 18.66 25.67
CA LEU A 27 23.27 19.24 24.95
C LEU A 27 22.04 19.49 25.82
N LEU A 28 21.85 18.73 26.91
CA LEU A 28 20.74 18.91 27.84
C LEU A 28 20.77 20.27 28.57
N PRO A 29 21.93 20.74 29.08
CA PRO A 29 22.01 22.04 29.74
C PRO A 29 21.64 23.19 28.80
N ALA A 30 22.07 23.14 27.53
CA ALA A 30 21.82 24.21 26.56
C ALA A 30 20.33 24.32 26.16
N VAL A 31 19.62 23.19 26.08
CA VAL A 31 18.18 23.16 25.77
C VAL A 31 17.37 23.63 26.97
N LEU A 32 17.77 23.26 28.20
CA LEU A 32 17.14 23.73 29.43
C LEU A 32 17.40 25.22 29.66
N GLU A 33 18.61 25.72 29.38
CA GLU A 33 18.95 27.14 29.48
C GLU A 33 18.17 27.98 28.45
N ALA A 34 17.98 27.45 27.24
CA ALA A 34 17.14 28.09 26.22
C ALA A 34 15.66 28.14 26.66
N ARG A 35 15.18 27.11 27.36
CA ARG A 35 13.80 27.06 27.88
C ARG A 35 13.59 27.98 29.07
N VAL A 36 14.57 28.10 29.97
CA VAL A 36 14.54 29.06 31.08
C VAL A 36 14.55 30.50 30.56
N ARG A 37 15.38 30.81 29.55
CA ARG A 37 15.39 32.13 28.89
C ARG A 37 14.05 32.47 28.22
N GLN A 38 13.39 31.48 27.62
CA GLN A 38 12.08 31.64 27.01
C GLN A 38 10.99 31.92 28.06
N LEU A 39 11.00 31.20 29.18
CA LEU A 39 10.04 31.41 30.28
C LEU A 39 10.28 32.72 31.05
N GLN A 40 11.53 33.19 31.15
CA GLN A 40 11.85 34.49 31.75
C GLN A 40 11.42 35.66 30.87
N ALA A 41 11.51 35.52 29.53
CA ALA A 41 11.08 36.54 28.58
C ALA A 41 9.55 36.74 28.54
N GLU A 42 8.76 35.71 28.87
CA GLU A 42 7.30 35.79 28.97
C GLU A 42 6.83 36.44 30.29
N SER A 43 7.69 36.59 31.29
CA SER A 43 7.35 37.10 32.63
C SER A 43 7.59 38.61 32.85
N THR A 44 8.20 39.32 31.91
CA THR A 44 8.45 40.77 32.01
C THR A 44 7.73 41.54 30.92
N THR A 45 6.43 41.78 31.12
CA THR A 45 5.71 42.84 30.41
C THR A 45 5.96 44.18 31.10
N GLU A 46 6.91 44.97 30.60
CA GLU A 46 6.89 46.42 30.78
C GLU A 46 7.74 47.08 29.67
N VAL A 47 7.04 47.70 28.73
CA VAL A 47 7.61 48.42 27.58
C VAL A 47 7.99 49.82 28.04
N MET A 48 9.29 50.09 28.21
CA MET A 48 9.83 51.45 28.13
C MET A 48 10.70 51.57 26.89
N VAL A 49 10.18 52.27 25.88
CA VAL A 49 10.88 52.59 24.64
C VAL A 49 11.97 53.62 24.94
N LYS A 50 13.23 53.18 25.04
CA LYS A 50 14.40 54.06 24.85
C LYS A 50 14.98 53.84 23.46
N LYS A 51 14.90 54.90 22.65
CA LYS A 51 15.52 55.03 21.34
C LYS A 51 17.04 54.98 21.52
N VAL A 52 17.69 53.89 21.09
CA VAL A 52 19.15 53.79 21.02
C VAL A 52 19.57 53.83 19.56
N GLN A 53 20.51 54.72 19.24
CA GLN A 53 21.14 54.87 17.93
C GLN A 53 21.81 53.57 17.50
N VAL A 54 21.60 53.19 16.25
CA VAL A 54 22.26 52.05 15.61
C VAL A 54 23.65 52.48 15.16
N ASP A 55 24.66 52.18 15.97
CA ASP A 55 26.03 52.06 15.47
C ASP A 55 26.18 50.77 14.67
N ARG A 56 26.86 50.88 13.52
CA ARG A 56 27.17 49.77 12.61
C ARG A 56 27.84 48.61 13.37
N PRO A 57 27.42 47.34 13.17
CA PRO A 57 28.19 46.22 13.68
C PRO A 57 29.43 45.99 12.82
N LEU A 58 30.57 45.90 13.52
CA LEU A 58 31.85 45.44 13.00
C LEU A 58 31.72 44.07 12.31
N LYS A 59 32.32 43.97 11.11
CA LYS A 59 32.52 42.71 10.39
C LYS A 59 33.28 41.72 11.28
N GLY A 60 32.72 40.54 11.49
CA GLY A 60 33.51 39.36 11.86
C GLY A 60 32.94 38.51 12.99
N ARG A 61 31.97 37.65 12.67
CA ARG A 61 31.88 36.22 13.06
C ARG A 61 30.51 35.71 12.60
N CYS A 62 30.49 34.96 11.51
CA CYS A 62 29.30 34.27 11.04
C CYS A 62 28.86 33.27 12.11
N SER A 63 27.63 33.37 12.61
CA SER A 63 27.13 32.46 13.64
C SER A 63 27.16 31.00 13.14
N ARG A 64 27.38 30.03 14.04
CA ARG A 64 27.44 28.59 13.70
C ARG A 64 26.20 28.12 12.92
N TRP A 65 25.06 28.75 13.14
CA TRP A 65 23.82 28.56 12.41
C TRP A 65 23.87 29.12 10.97
N ALA A 66 24.44 30.30 10.77
CA ALA A 66 24.61 30.88 9.43
C ALA A 66 25.60 30.05 8.58
N GLN A 67 26.65 29.49 9.19
CA GLN A 67 27.54 28.55 8.52
C GLN A 67 26.84 27.22 8.16
N LYS A 68 26.02 26.68 9.07
CA LYS A 68 25.20 25.49 8.79
C LYS A 68 24.20 25.73 7.66
N LEU A 69 23.56 26.90 7.65
CA LEU A 69 22.61 27.31 6.62
C LEU A 69 23.29 27.45 5.25
N GLU A 70 24.51 28.00 5.22
CA GLU A 70 25.26 28.15 3.97
C GLU A 70 25.81 26.81 3.46
N ALA A 71 26.22 25.91 4.36
CA ALA A 71 26.56 24.53 4.02
C ALA A 71 25.33 23.78 3.45
N GLU A 72 24.14 23.97 4.04
CA GLU A 72 22.90 23.43 3.51
C GLU A 72 22.55 23.99 2.13
N LYS A 73 22.77 25.29 1.88
CA LYS A 73 22.59 25.89 0.55
C LYS A 73 23.56 25.33 -0.49
N GLN A 74 24.83 25.18 -0.16
CA GLN A 74 25.83 24.59 -1.06
C GLN A 74 25.51 23.12 -1.36
N MET A 75 25.02 22.38 -0.36
CA MET A 75 24.57 21.01 -0.53
C MET A 75 23.29 20.93 -1.38
N LYS A 76 22.38 21.91 -1.26
CA LYS A 76 21.23 22.08 -2.19
C LYS A 76 21.67 22.39 -3.62
N GLN A 77 22.74 23.16 -3.80
CA GLN A 77 23.24 23.53 -5.14
C GLN A 77 23.94 22.36 -5.85
N LYS A 78 24.81 21.62 -5.14
CA LYS A 78 25.39 20.37 -5.65
C LYS A 78 24.34 19.32 -5.99
N HIS A 79 23.28 19.23 -5.18
CA HIS A 79 22.15 18.35 -5.47
C HIS A 79 21.31 18.79 -6.68
N ARG A 80 21.22 20.09 -6.98
CA ARG A 80 20.59 20.60 -8.21
C ARG A 80 21.38 20.20 -9.45
N GLU A 81 22.70 20.34 -9.41
CA GLU A 81 23.59 19.95 -10.51
C GLU A 81 23.58 18.43 -10.72
N GLY A 82 23.62 17.65 -9.63
CA GLY A 82 23.45 16.19 -9.70
C GLY A 82 22.09 15.75 -10.25
N PHE A 83 21.00 16.48 -9.95
CA PHE A 83 19.66 16.17 -10.46
C PHE A 83 19.54 16.36 -11.97
N LEU A 84 20.15 17.42 -12.53
CA LEU A 84 20.20 17.65 -13.98
C LEU A 84 20.97 16.52 -14.69
N ASP A 85 22.07 16.07 -14.10
CA ASP A 85 22.91 14.99 -14.63
C ASP A 85 22.21 13.60 -14.51
N LEU A 86 21.45 13.37 -13.44
CA LEU A 86 20.60 12.20 -13.23
C LEU A 86 19.43 12.15 -14.21
N GLN A 87 18.80 13.30 -14.52
CA GLN A 87 17.71 13.39 -15.48
C GLN A 87 18.19 13.15 -16.92
N GLN A 88 19.43 13.52 -17.26
CA GLN A 88 20.05 13.19 -18.56
C GLN A 88 20.41 11.70 -18.70
N LYS A 89 20.71 10.99 -17.61
CA LYS A 89 21.02 9.54 -17.59
C LYS A 89 19.78 8.61 -17.58
N GLN A 90 18.57 9.15 -17.46
CA GLN A 90 17.31 8.38 -17.38
C GLN A 90 16.90 7.67 -18.70
N THR A 91 17.75 7.68 -19.73
CA THR A 91 17.54 7.02 -21.02
C THR A 91 18.32 5.70 -21.18
N HIS A 92 18.79 5.08 -20.09
CA HIS A 92 19.35 3.73 -20.17
C HIS A 92 18.22 2.67 -20.21
N ARG A 93 18.18 1.91 -21.32
CA ARG A 93 17.24 0.80 -21.52
C ARG A 93 17.35 -0.19 -20.36
N LEU A 94 16.26 -0.42 -19.63
CA LEU A 94 16.09 -1.47 -18.61
C LEU A 94 16.18 -2.91 -19.17
N HIS A 95 16.66 -3.09 -20.40
CA HIS A 95 16.74 -4.38 -21.08
C HIS A 95 18.01 -5.11 -20.64
N THR A 96 17.90 -5.91 -19.58
CA THR A 96 18.94 -6.86 -19.20
C THR A 96 18.42 -8.26 -19.47
N GLU A 97 19.12 -9.02 -20.32
CA GLU A 97 18.77 -10.42 -20.53
C GLU A 97 19.15 -11.28 -19.32
N PRO A 98 18.30 -12.24 -18.91
CA PRO A 98 18.60 -13.11 -17.80
C PRO A 98 19.74 -14.09 -18.12
N ARG A 99 20.67 -14.25 -17.18
CA ARG A 99 21.68 -15.31 -17.22
C ARG A 99 21.09 -16.58 -16.67
N ILE A 100 20.76 -17.51 -17.56
CA ILE A 100 20.21 -18.83 -17.21
C ILE A 100 21.36 -19.80 -16.98
N TRP A 101 21.42 -20.38 -15.79
CA TRP A 101 22.53 -21.24 -15.37
C TRP A 101 22.41 -22.67 -15.90
N ASN A 102 21.19 -23.14 -16.11
CA ASN A 102 20.88 -24.45 -16.65
C ASN A 102 21.09 -24.45 -18.17
N LYS A 103 22.11 -25.17 -18.62
CA LYS A 103 22.47 -25.26 -20.05
C LYS A 103 21.33 -25.74 -20.95
N LYS A 104 20.44 -26.61 -20.46
CA LYS A 104 19.28 -27.10 -21.22
C LYS A 104 18.26 -25.98 -21.44
N LEU A 105 17.95 -25.22 -20.39
CA LEU A 105 17.03 -24.09 -20.45
C LEU A 105 17.62 -22.88 -21.20
N ALA A 106 18.93 -22.65 -21.07
CA ALA A 106 19.63 -21.60 -21.83
C ALA A 106 19.60 -21.87 -23.34
N HIS A 107 19.75 -23.13 -23.75
CA HIS A 107 19.60 -23.52 -25.16
C HIS A 107 18.17 -23.27 -25.67
N CYS A 108 17.16 -23.28 -24.80
CA CYS A 108 15.78 -22.99 -25.21
C CYS A 108 15.55 -21.52 -25.62
N LEU A 109 16.42 -20.60 -25.19
CA LEU A 109 16.28 -19.16 -25.44
C LEU A 109 17.29 -18.60 -26.44
N GLN A 110 18.30 -19.37 -26.87
CA GLN A 110 19.22 -18.89 -27.90
C GLN A 110 18.59 -18.96 -29.29
N PRO A 111 18.80 -17.94 -30.15
CA PRO A 111 18.48 -18.04 -31.56
C PRO A 111 19.19 -19.25 -32.15
N SER A 112 18.46 -20.10 -32.86
CA SER A 112 19.08 -21.15 -33.67
C SER A 112 20.18 -20.53 -34.54
N LYS A 113 21.32 -21.22 -34.71
CA LYS A 113 22.51 -20.70 -35.44
C LYS A 113 22.26 -20.26 -36.90
N LYS A 114 21.01 -20.24 -37.37
CA LYS A 114 20.54 -19.66 -38.63
C LYS A 114 19.82 -18.32 -38.37
N GLY A 115 20.61 -17.27 -38.08
CA GLY A 115 20.14 -15.87 -38.08
C GLY A 115 19.23 -15.47 -36.92
N ALA A 116 19.22 -14.18 -36.59
CA ALA A 116 18.17 -13.62 -35.74
C ALA A 116 16.80 -13.80 -36.44
N PRO A 117 15.72 -14.06 -35.69
CA PRO A 117 14.39 -14.23 -36.26
C PRO A 117 14.04 -12.99 -37.11
N LYS A 118 13.58 -13.25 -38.34
CA LYS A 118 13.40 -12.21 -39.36
C LYS A 118 11.98 -11.62 -39.33
N SER A 119 11.04 -12.28 -38.63
CA SER A 119 9.65 -11.84 -38.47
C SER A 119 9.16 -11.97 -37.02
N SER A 120 8.11 -11.21 -36.67
CA SER A 120 7.45 -11.29 -35.36
C SER A 120 6.81 -12.66 -35.09
N GLU A 121 6.46 -13.41 -36.14
CA GLU A 121 5.85 -14.74 -36.05
C GLU A 121 6.90 -15.80 -35.71
N GLU A 122 8.09 -15.73 -36.32
CA GLU A 122 9.22 -16.62 -35.99
C GLU A 122 9.70 -16.45 -34.54
N GLU A 123 9.70 -15.22 -34.02
CA GLU A 123 9.99 -14.96 -32.59
C GLU A 123 8.96 -15.63 -31.67
N GLU A 124 7.68 -15.55 -32.04
CA GLU A 124 6.58 -16.10 -31.25
C GLU A 124 6.60 -17.64 -31.27
N GLU A 125 6.84 -18.26 -32.42
CA GLU A 125 7.07 -19.70 -32.54
C GLU A 125 8.28 -20.18 -31.71
N GLN A 126 9.38 -19.42 -31.72
CA GLN A 126 10.54 -19.74 -30.90
C GLN A 126 10.21 -19.66 -29.40
N LEU A 127 9.46 -18.64 -28.97
CA LEU A 127 9.07 -18.45 -27.57
C LEU A 127 8.07 -19.51 -27.10
N THR A 128 7.14 -19.93 -27.95
CA THR A 128 6.19 -21.00 -27.65
C THR A 128 6.91 -22.34 -27.51
N TRP A 129 7.89 -22.62 -28.38
CA TRP A 129 8.76 -23.78 -28.23
C TRP A 129 9.61 -23.73 -26.96
N ALA A 130 10.16 -22.56 -26.62
CA ALA A 130 10.95 -22.37 -25.39
C ALA A 130 10.10 -22.61 -24.13
N LEU A 131 8.88 -22.07 -24.10
CA LEU A 131 7.92 -22.33 -23.03
C LEU A 131 7.57 -23.82 -22.96
N GLN A 132 7.36 -24.46 -24.10
CA GLN A 132 7.02 -25.87 -24.19
C GLN A 132 8.14 -26.79 -23.67
N ALA A 133 9.39 -26.46 -23.99
CA ALA A 133 10.56 -27.16 -23.47
C ALA A 133 10.75 -26.89 -21.97
N ALA A 134 10.51 -25.64 -21.53
CA ALA A 134 10.57 -25.27 -20.13
C ALA A 134 9.51 -26.02 -19.30
N LEU A 135 8.27 -26.10 -19.76
CA LEU A 135 7.19 -26.86 -19.09
C LEU A 135 7.61 -28.32 -18.84
N GLN A 136 8.22 -28.98 -19.82
CA GLN A 136 8.67 -30.38 -19.69
C GLN A 136 10.01 -30.57 -18.99
N ALA A 137 10.82 -29.53 -18.84
CA ALA A 137 12.12 -29.67 -18.20
C ALA A 137 11.95 -30.10 -16.75
N ALA A 138 12.50 -31.27 -16.41
CA ALA A 138 12.62 -31.71 -15.02
C ALA A 138 13.42 -30.68 -14.22
N LEU A 139 12.99 -30.43 -12.98
CA LEU A 139 13.69 -29.52 -12.09
C LEU A 139 15.15 -29.96 -11.92
N PRO A 140 16.11 -29.03 -11.92
CA PRO A 140 17.50 -29.37 -11.71
C PRO A 140 17.64 -30.11 -10.36
N LYS A 141 18.10 -31.36 -10.40
CA LYS A 141 18.51 -32.11 -9.21
C LYS A 141 19.65 -31.33 -8.56
N ARG A 142 19.38 -30.68 -7.42
CA ARG A 142 20.43 -30.04 -6.61
C ARG A 142 21.45 -31.13 -6.31
N GLY A 143 22.71 -30.92 -6.71
CA GLY A 143 23.80 -31.87 -6.44
C GLY A 143 23.79 -32.30 -4.98
N SER A 144 24.03 -33.59 -4.75
CA SER A 144 23.96 -34.30 -3.48
C SER A 144 24.33 -33.45 -2.26
N TYR A 145 23.32 -32.96 -1.56
CA TYR A 145 23.39 -32.89 -0.11
C TYR A 145 22.61 -34.09 0.39
N THR A 146 23.30 -34.98 1.09
CA THR A 146 22.65 -35.98 1.93
C THR A 146 21.57 -35.28 2.76
N PRO A 147 20.34 -35.82 2.84
CA PRO A 147 19.34 -35.30 3.74
C PRO A 147 19.76 -35.73 5.15
N THR A 148 20.78 -35.09 5.72
CA THR A 148 20.91 -35.04 7.17
C THR A 148 19.72 -34.21 7.63
N ARG A 149 18.62 -34.93 7.90
CA ARG A 149 17.51 -34.57 8.80
C ARG A 149 17.45 -33.06 9.00
N THR A 150 16.73 -32.39 8.10
CA THR A 150 16.52 -30.94 8.09
C THR A 150 15.97 -30.53 9.45
N LYS A 151 16.86 -30.22 10.40
CA LYS A 151 16.55 -29.27 11.46
C LYS A 151 16.09 -28.05 10.69
N ALA A 152 14.84 -27.63 10.90
CA ALA A 152 14.28 -26.44 10.30
C ALA A 152 15.35 -25.34 10.36
N ARG A 153 15.93 -25.01 9.20
CA ARG A 153 16.96 -23.98 9.13
C ARG A 153 16.22 -22.72 9.53
N VAL A 154 16.44 -22.25 10.75
CA VAL A 154 15.86 -21.00 11.25
C VAL A 154 16.25 -19.96 10.21
N VAL A 155 15.30 -19.55 9.38
CA VAL A 155 15.54 -18.50 8.40
C VAL A 155 15.81 -17.27 9.25
N GLU A 156 17.01 -16.71 9.13
CA GLU A 156 17.37 -15.53 9.90
C GLU A 156 16.30 -14.44 9.68
N PRO A 157 15.84 -13.77 10.76
CA PRO A 157 14.77 -12.78 10.67
C PRO A 157 15.09 -11.67 9.65
N ASN A 158 16.39 -11.38 9.45
CA ASN A 158 16.87 -10.41 8.47
C ASN A 158 16.60 -10.83 7.01
N VAL A 159 16.68 -12.13 6.69
CA VAL A 159 16.40 -12.65 5.34
C VAL A 159 14.91 -12.57 5.05
N LEU A 160 14.06 -12.94 6.01
CA LEU A 160 12.60 -12.83 5.89
C LEU A 160 12.17 -11.38 5.66
N LEU A 161 12.72 -10.43 6.43
CA LEU A 161 12.42 -9.01 6.26
C LEU A 161 12.83 -8.51 4.86
N LEU A 162 13.99 -8.94 4.37
CA LEU A 162 14.45 -8.57 3.04
C LEU A 162 13.55 -9.20 1.96
N GLN A 163 13.13 -10.45 2.11
CA GLN A 163 12.16 -11.10 1.22
C GLN A 163 10.83 -10.34 1.17
N GLN A 164 10.29 -9.93 2.32
CA GLN A 164 9.08 -9.11 2.36
C GLN A 164 9.25 -7.78 1.63
N LYS A 165 10.41 -7.11 1.77
CA LYS A 165 10.71 -5.88 1.03
C LYS A 165 10.73 -6.10 -0.48
N PHE A 166 11.34 -7.19 -0.95
CA PHE A 166 11.34 -7.54 -2.38
C PHE A 166 9.93 -7.83 -2.90
N LEU A 167 9.15 -8.64 -2.17
CA LEU A 167 7.79 -8.96 -2.57
C LEU A 167 6.93 -7.69 -2.65
N ALA A 168 6.96 -6.85 -1.61
CA ALA A 168 6.23 -5.58 -1.58
C ALA A 168 6.68 -4.64 -2.72
N PHE A 169 7.97 -4.62 -3.06
CA PHE A 169 8.49 -3.86 -4.21
C PHE A 169 7.87 -4.34 -5.53
N PHE A 170 7.86 -5.66 -5.78
CA PHE A 170 7.29 -6.21 -7.01
C PHE A 170 5.78 -6.02 -7.10
N GLU A 171 5.06 -6.21 -5.99
CA GLU A 171 3.61 -5.95 -5.91
C GLU A 171 3.32 -4.47 -6.21
N CYS A 172 4.13 -3.56 -5.65
CA CYS A 172 3.98 -2.13 -5.90
C CYS A 172 4.25 -1.75 -7.36
N CYS A 173 5.31 -2.30 -7.98
CA CYS A 173 5.59 -2.11 -9.40
C CYS A 173 4.45 -2.63 -10.29
N ALA A 174 3.83 -3.75 -9.93
CA ALA A 174 2.67 -4.28 -10.64
C ALA A 174 1.46 -3.33 -10.52
N CYS A 175 1.25 -2.68 -9.37
CA CYS A 175 0.22 -1.66 -9.17
C CYS A 175 0.50 -0.36 -9.94
N THR A 176 1.76 0.08 -10.06
CA THR A 176 2.13 1.30 -10.80
C THR A 176 2.37 1.06 -12.29
N SER A 177 2.16 -0.16 -12.80
CA SER A 177 2.45 -0.58 -14.18
C SER A 177 3.94 -0.44 -14.60
N ASN A 178 4.87 -0.35 -13.65
CA ASN A 178 6.31 -0.27 -13.91
C ASN A 178 6.95 -1.66 -14.00
N MET A 179 6.37 -2.52 -14.85
CA MET A 179 6.83 -3.90 -15.03
C MET A 179 8.28 -4.03 -15.53
N PRO A 180 8.79 -3.16 -16.42
CA PRO A 180 10.20 -3.20 -16.81
C PRO A 180 11.17 -3.06 -15.63
N LEU A 181 10.85 -2.21 -14.65
CA LEU A 181 11.68 -2.02 -13.45
C LEU A 181 11.64 -3.25 -12.54
N ALA A 182 10.44 -3.81 -12.32
CA ALA A 182 10.29 -5.06 -11.57
C ALA A 182 11.09 -6.20 -12.21
N HIS A 183 10.98 -6.34 -13.52
CA HIS A 183 11.70 -7.36 -14.28
C HIS A 183 13.23 -7.16 -14.18
N HIS A 184 13.71 -5.92 -14.32
CA HIS A 184 15.13 -5.60 -14.18
C HIS A 184 15.69 -5.97 -12.79
N VAL A 185 15.00 -5.58 -11.71
CA VAL A 185 15.42 -5.92 -10.34
C VAL A 185 15.40 -7.45 -10.12
N LEU A 186 14.41 -8.15 -10.66
CA LEU A 186 14.36 -9.61 -10.59
C LEU A 186 15.55 -10.26 -11.32
N VAL A 187 15.85 -9.79 -12.54
CA VAL A 187 16.96 -10.31 -13.36
C VAL A 187 18.32 -10.04 -12.72
N THR A 188 18.56 -8.82 -12.25
CA THR A 188 19.83 -8.46 -11.60
C THR A 188 20.11 -9.28 -10.34
N HIS A 189 19.06 -9.63 -9.58
CA HIS A 189 19.18 -10.51 -8.43
C HIS A 189 19.34 -11.98 -8.80
N HIS A 190 18.60 -12.47 -9.80
CA HIS A 190 18.72 -13.84 -10.28
C HIS A 190 20.10 -14.13 -10.90
N ASN A 191 20.69 -13.14 -11.58
CA ASN A 191 22.01 -13.24 -12.20
C ASN A 191 23.16 -13.38 -11.18
N LYS A 192 22.92 -13.15 -9.88
CA LYS A 192 23.91 -13.27 -8.80
C LYS A 192 23.54 -14.47 -7.92
N ARG A 193 24.33 -15.55 -7.97
CA ARG A 193 23.99 -16.82 -7.27
C ARG A 193 23.74 -16.66 -5.77
N ASP A 194 24.51 -15.81 -5.10
CA ASP A 194 24.34 -15.55 -3.67
C ASP A 194 23.01 -14.83 -3.37
N LYS A 195 22.54 -13.99 -4.30
CA LYS A 195 21.28 -13.25 -4.19
C LYS A 195 20.08 -14.01 -4.75
N GLN A 196 20.29 -15.02 -5.59
CA GLN A 196 19.23 -15.85 -6.15
C GLN A 196 18.44 -16.58 -5.05
N GLN A 197 19.11 -17.00 -3.96
CA GLN A 197 18.46 -17.67 -2.82
C GLN A 197 17.48 -16.77 -2.05
N LEU A 198 17.58 -15.45 -2.24
CA LEU A 198 16.64 -14.49 -1.66
C LEU A 198 15.31 -14.47 -2.41
N LEU A 199 15.31 -14.83 -3.69
CA LEU A 199 14.11 -14.78 -4.52
C LEU A 199 13.18 -15.96 -4.21
N THR A 200 11.90 -15.65 -3.98
CA THR A 200 10.86 -16.65 -3.68
C THR A 200 9.95 -16.87 -4.87
N LEU A 201 9.23 -18.00 -4.88
CA LEU A 201 8.24 -18.32 -5.92
C LEU A 201 7.21 -17.20 -6.08
N ASP A 202 6.72 -16.64 -4.98
CA ASP A 202 5.76 -15.53 -4.99
C ASP A 202 6.28 -14.27 -5.73
N MET A 203 7.59 -13.99 -5.64
CA MET A 203 8.20 -12.87 -6.35
C MET A 203 8.21 -13.10 -7.87
N TYR A 204 8.57 -14.31 -8.31
CA TYR A 204 8.50 -14.70 -9.72
C TYR A 204 7.06 -14.62 -10.23
N ASN A 205 6.11 -15.20 -9.49
CA ASN A 205 4.69 -15.18 -9.82
C ASN A 205 4.13 -13.76 -9.91
N THR A 206 4.53 -12.86 -9.01
CA THR A 206 4.10 -11.45 -9.04
C THR A 206 4.54 -10.77 -10.33
N VAL A 207 5.80 -10.99 -10.76
CA VAL A 207 6.31 -10.42 -12.01
C VAL A 207 5.66 -11.07 -13.24
N MET A 208 5.48 -12.40 -13.23
CA MET A 208 4.78 -13.13 -14.29
C MET A 208 3.34 -12.62 -14.47
N LEU A 209 2.60 -12.46 -13.36
CA LEU A 209 1.22 -11.98 -13.40
C LEU A 209 1.14 -10.54 -13.90
N GLY A 210 2.12 -9.71 -13.55
CA GLY A 210 2.26 -8.36 -14.10
C GLY A 210 2.42 -8.34 -15.62
N TRP A 211 3.29 -9.19 -16.17
CA TRP A 211 3.43 -9.34 -17.63
C TRP A 211 2.21 -9.98 -18.29
N ALA A 212 1.56 -10.94 -17.62
CA ALA A 212 0.31 -11.55 -18.09
C ALA A 212 -0.81 -10.52 -18.25
N ARG A 213 -0.92 -9.54 -17.34
CA ARG A 213 -1.88 -8.42 -17.46
C ARG A 213 -1.61 -7.54 -18.67
N GLN A 214 -0.34 -7.28 -18.97
CA GLN A 214 0.08 -6.50 -20.14
C GLN A 214 0.02 -7.29 -21.46
N GLY A 215 -0.10 -8.62 -21.38
CA GLY A 215 -0.05 -9.50 -22.55
C GLY A 215 1.38 -9.65 -23.11
N SER A 216 2.41 -9.41 -22.30
CA SER A 216 3.82 -9.50 -22.73
C SER A 216 4.32 -10.95 -22.62
N PHE A 217 4.06 -11.75 -23.65
CA PHE A 217 4.33 -13.19 -23.64
C PHE A 217 5.83 -13.50 -23.55
N LYS A 218 6.66 -12.75 -24.30
CA LYS A 218 8.13 -12.90 -24.31
C LYS A 218 8.72 -12.79 -22.91
N GLU A 219 8.46 -11.69 -22.21
CA GLU A 219 8.96 -11.42 -20.86
C GLU A 219 8.42 -12.44 -19.86
N LEU A 220 7.17 -12.87 -20.01
CA LEU A 220 6.59 -13.91 -19.16
C LEU A 220 7.33 -15.25 -19.30
N VAL A 221 7.62 -15.67 -20.53
CA VAL A 221 8.38 -16.91 -20.80
C VAL A 221 9.79 -16.82 -20.22
N TYR A 222 10.47 -15.67 -20.34
CA TYR A 222 11.77 -15.44 -19.68
C TYR A 222 11.70 -15.65 -18.17
N VAL A 223 10.72 -15.03 -17.50
CA VAL A 223 10.56 -15.15 -16.04
C VAL A 223 10.20 -16.59 -15.63
N PHE A 224 9.38 -17.30 -16.42
CA PHE A 224 9.07 -18.71 -16.18
C PHE A 224 10.32 -19.61 -16.29
N ILE A 225 11.18 -19.35 -17.26
CA ILE A 225 12.44 -20.08 -17.41
C ILE A 225 13.38 -19.78 -16.24
N MET A 226 13.47 -18.52 -15.79
CA MET A 226 14.24 -18.15 -14.59
C MET A 226 13.73 -18.87 -13.33
N LEU A 227 12.41 -19.01 -13.19
CA LEU A 227 11.79 -19.76 -12.08
C LEU A 227 12.27 -21.22 -12.07
N LYS A 228 12.24 -21.90 -13.22
CA LYS A 228 12.73 -23.29 -13.32
C LYS A 228 14.26 -23.39 -13.17
N ASP A 229 15.00 -22.39 -13.65
CA ASP A 229 16.45 -22.29 -13.48
C ASP A 229 16.86 -22.15 -12.02
N ALA A 230 16.07 -21.42 -11.23
CA ALA A 230 16.23 -21.31 -9.78
C ALA A 230 15.88 -22.63 -9.04
N GLY A 231 15.38 -23.64 -9.74
CA GLY A 231 14.96 -24.92 -9.16
C GLY A 231 13.63 -24.85 -8.41
N LEU A 232 12.83 -23.81 -8.66
CA LEU A 232 11.49 -23.66 -8.07
C LEU A 232 10.46 -24.41 -8.91
N SER A 233 9.52 -25.06 -8.25
CA SER A 233 8.39 -25.73 -8.92
C SER A 233 7.29 -24.71 -9.21
N PRO A 234 6.74 -24.64 -10.43
CA PRO A 234 5.57 -23.82 -10.73
C PRO A 234 4.38 -24.20 -9.85
N ASP A 235 3.57 -23.22 -9.46
CA ASP A 235 2.32 -23.44 -8.72
C ASP A 235 1.09 -23.01 -9.53
N LEU A 236 -0.09 -23.10 -8.92
CA LEU A 236 -1.35 -22.64 -9.53
C LEU A 236 -1.27 -21.18 -10.03
N TRP A 237 -0.56 -20.29 -9.33
CA TRP A 237 -0.38 -18.91 -9.77
C TRP A 237 0.53 -18.80 -11.00
N SER A 238 1.60 -19.60 -11.08
CA SER A 238 2.46 -19.66 -12.27
C SER A 238 1.66 -20.09 -13.51
N TYR A 239 0.87 -21.15 -13.40
CA TYR A 239 0.01 -21.64 -14.48
C TYR A 239 -1.09 -20.63 -14.84
N ALA A 240 -1.72 -20.01 -13.84
CA ALA A 240 -2.72 -18.97 -14.07
C ALA A 240 -2.16 -17.78 -14.85
N ALA A 241 -0.94 -17.32 -14.54
CA ALA A 241 -0.30 -16.24 -15.27
C ALA A 241 -0.04 -16.60 -16.75
N ILE A 242 0.47 -17.81 -17.03
CA ILE A 242 0.70 -18.31 -18.39
C ILE A 242 -0.62 -18.36 -19.17
N LEU A 243 -1.65 -19.01 -18.62
CA LEU A 243 -2.97 -19.17 -19.26
C LEU A 243 -3.66 -17.81 -19.46
N GLN A 244 -3.56 -16.90 -18.51
CA GLN A 244 -4.06 -15.53 -18.64
C GLN A 244 -3.42 -14.82 -19.83
N CYS A 245 -2.09 -14.93 -19.99
CA CYS A 245 -1.39 -14.31 -21.10
C CYS A 245 -1.78 -14.93 -22.45
N MET A 246 -1.86 -16.27 -22.50
CA MET A 246 -2.32 -17.01 -23.68
C MET A 246 -3.74 -16.59 -24.11
N GLY A 247 -4.66 -16.42 -23.15
CA GLY A 247 -6.02 -15.98 -23.43
C GLY A 247 -6.13 -14.52 -23.89
N ARG A 248 -5.18 -13.66 -23.51
CA ARG A 248 -5.11 -12.27 -24.00
C ARG A 248 -4.53 -12.17 -25.40
N ARG A 249 -3.51 -12.99 -25.70
CA ARG A 249 -2.85 -13.05 -27.01
C ARG A 249 -3.54 -13.95 -28.02
N ASP A 250 -4.57 -14.67 -27.59
CA ASP A 250 -5.29 -15.67 -28.38
C ASP A 250 -4.37 -16.76 -28.98
N GLN A 251 -3.47 -17.29 -28.15
CA GLN A 251 -2.49 -18.32 -28.55
C GLN A 251 -3.14 -19.60 -29.10
N ASP A 252 -2.32 -20.42 -29.77
CA ASP A 252 -2.74 -21.70 -30.34
C ASP A 252 -3.30 -22.66 -29.26
N VAL A 253 -4.41 -23.32 -29.61
CA VAL A 253 -5.09 -24.34 -28.82
C VAL A 253 -4.12 -25.42 -28.34
N HIS A 254 -3.19 -25.86 -29.20
CA HIS A 254 -2.26 -26.94 -28.89
C HIS A 254 -1.30 -26.59 -27.73
N ILE A 255 -0.86 -25.33 -27.66
CA ILE A 255 0.04 -24.85 -26.61
C ILE A 255 -0.73 -24.76 -25.29
N ILE A 256 -1.96 -24.25 -25.33
CA ILE A 256 -2.84 -24.15 -24.15
C ILE A 256 -3.15 -25.56 -23.62
N GLN A 257 -3.54 -26.50 -24.48
CA GLN A 257 -3.81 -27.89 -24.10
C GLN A 257 -2.58 -28.55 -23.46
N ARG A 258 -1.38 -28.26 -23.95
CA ARG A 258 -0.16 -28.80 -23.36
C ARG A 258 0.15 -28.20 -21.99
N CYS A 259 -0.08 -26.90 -21.82
CA CYS A 259 0.03 -26.25 -20.50
C CYS A 259 -0.94 -26.89 -19.50
N LEU A 260 -2.18 -27.15 -19.91
CA LEU A 260 -3.18 -27.84 -19.08
C LEU A 260 -2.79 -29.28 -18.74
N LYS A 261 -2.27 -30.04 -19.71
CA LYS A 261 -1.76 -31.40 -19.46
C LYS A 261 -0.62 -31.41 -18.45
N GLN A 262 0.38 -30.53 -18.61
CA GLN A 262 1.49 -30.41 -17.66
C GLN A 262 1.01 -30.07 -16.25
N MET A 263 0.06 -29.14 -16.13
CA MET A 263 -0.54 -28.78 -14.84
C MET A 263 -1.19 -29.99 -14.16
N VAL A 264 -1.91 -30.83 -14.91
CA VAL A 264 -2.53 -32.06 -14.39
C VAL A 264 -1.47 -33.12 -14.04
N GLU A 265 -0.43 -33.28 -14.85
CA GLU A 265 0.71 -34.17 -14.58
C GLU A 265 1.47 -33.78 -13.29
N GLU A 266 1.52 -32.49 -12.96
CA GLU A 266 2.11 -31.96 -11.72
C GLU A 266 1.14 -32.02 -10.51
N GLY A 267 -0.07 -32.56 -10.70
CA GLY A 267 -1.04 -32.86 -9.64
C GLY A 267 -2.08 -31.77 -9.36
N PHE A 268 -2.18 -30.74 -10.21
CA PHE A 268 -3.15 -29.67 -10.06
C PHE A 268 -4.41 -29.93 -10.89
N GLN A 269 -5.56 -29.49 -10.39
CA GLN A 269 -6.84 -29.59 -11.09
C GLN A 269 -7.23 -28.27 -11.72
N LEU A 270 -7.82 -28.32 -12.92
CA LEU A 270 -8.27 -27.12 -13.64
C LEU A 270 -9.29 -26.28 -12.85
N GLN A 271 -10.13 -26.93 -12.04
CA GLN A 271 -11.12 -26.27 -11.19
C GLN A 271 -10.46 -25.44 -10.06
N GLN A 272 -9.28 -25.84 -9.58
CA GLN A 272 -8.55 -25.14 -8.51
C GLN A 272 -8.14 -23.73 -8.93
N LEU A 273 -7.85 -23.51 -10.23
CA LEU A 273 -7.53 -22.18 -10.76
C LEU A 273 -8.62 -21.14 -10.51
N PHE A 274 -9.89 -21.56 -10.43
CA PHE A 274 -11.03 -20.66 -10.27
C PHE A 274 -11.63 -20.66 -8.86
N THR A 275 -11.25 -21.61 -8.02
CA THR A 275 -11.77 -21.79 -6.66
C THR A 275 -10.75 -21.37 -5.60
N ASP A 276 -9.49 -21.76 -5.76
CA ASP A 276 -8.42 -21.47 -4.80
C ASP A 276 -7.77 -20.10 -5.04
N LEU A 277 -7.76 -19.61 -6.28
CA LEU A 277 -7.13 -18.34 -6.65
C LEU A 277 -8.09 -17.14 -6.55
N VAL A 278 -7.60 -16.04 -5.99
CA VAL A 278 -8.35 -14.78 -5.88
C VAL A 278 -8.05 -13.86 -7.07
N LEU A 279 -8.59 -14.23 -8.23
CA LEU A 279 -8.46 -13.52 -9.50
C LEU A 279 -9.41 -12.31 -9.59
N ALA A 280 -8.94 -11.21 -10.18
CA ALA A 280 -9.80 -10.09 -10.55
C ALA A 280 -10.76 -10.51 -11.69
N GLY A 281 -11.89 -9.80 -11.85
CA GLY A 281 -12.91 -10.15 -12.84
C GLY A 281 -12.37 -10.28 -14.28
N GLU A 282 -11.49 -9.37 -14.70
CA GLU A 282 -10.85 -9.44 -16.03
C GLU A 282 -9.83 -10.56 -16.16
N GLU A 283 -9.04 -10.81 -15.11
CA GLU A 283 -8.06 -11.91 -15.07
C GLU A 283 -8.79 -13.24 -15.19
N ARG A 284 -9.88 -13.40 -14.43
CA ARG A 284 -10.75 -14.57 -14.50
C ARG A 284 -11.37 -14.76 -15.89
N ALA A 285 -11.84 -13.69 -16.53
CA ALA A 285 -12.44 -13.75 -17.86
C ALA A 285 -11.41 -14.13 -18.95
N THR A 286 -10.20 -13.56 -18.88
CA THR A 286 -9.13 -13.86 -19.84
C THR A 286 -8.57 -15.28 -19.67
N LEU A 287 -8.41 -15.74 -18.43
CA LEU A 287 -8.04 -17.12 -18.14
C LEU A 287 -9.14 -18.10 -18.60
N LEU A 288 -10.41 -17.82 -18.32
CA LEU A 288 -11.54 -18.64 -18.79
C LEU A 288 -11.59 -18.72 -20.31
N ARG A 289 -11.30 -17.63 -21.02
CA ARG A 289 -11.22 -17.62 -22.49
C ARG A 289 -10.17 -18.61 -23.01
N ALA A 290 -8.98 -18.64 -22.41
CA ALA A 290 -7.93 -19.60 -22.79
C ALA A 290 -8.38 -21.05 -22.56
N VAL A 291 -8.93 -21.31 -21.37
CA VAL A 291 -9.37 -22.66 -20.99
C VAL A 291 -10.50 -23.16 -21.89
N VAL A 292 -11.53 -22.34 -22.13
CA VAL A 292 -12.66 -22.71 -23.01
C VAL A 292 -12.21 -22.93 -24.45
N LYS A 293 -11.18 -22.21 -24.93
CA LYS A 293 -10.59 -22.43 -26.25
C LYS A 293 -9.94 -23.81 -26.37
N ALA A 294 -9.28 -24.30 -25.32
CA ALA A 294 -8.65 -25.62 -25.27
C ALA A 294 -9.62 -26.77 -24.94
N GLU A 295 -10.59 -26.49 -24.07
CA GLU A 295 -11.59 -27.43 -23.55
C GLU A 295 -12.99 -26.79 -23.60
N PRO A 296 -13.70 -26.87 -24.74
CA PRO A 296 -14.99 -26.20 -24.91
C PRO A 296 -16.10 -26.77 -24.02
N ALA A 297 -15.92 -28.00 -23.53
CA ALA A 297 -16.83 -28.65 -22.57
C ALA A 297 -16.64 -28.15 -21.12
N PHE A 298 -15.64 -27.31 -20.84
CA PHE A 298 -15.36 -26.84 -19.48
C PHE A 298 -16.44 -25.85 -19.02
N SER A 299 -17.16 -26.22 -17.96
CA SER A 299 -18.08 -25.34 -17.24
C SER A 299 -17.60 -25.14 -15.81
N LEU A 300 -17.66 -23.89 -15.32
CA LEU A 300 -17.41 -23.61 -13.91
C LEU A 300 -18.48 -24.29 -13.05
N PRO A 301 -18.10 -24.96 -11.93
CA PRO A 301 -19.08 -25.54 -11.04
C PRO A 301 -20.03 -24.45 -10.52
N PRO A 302 -21.34 -24.75 -10.40
CA PRO A 302 -22.30 -23.79 -9.87
C PRO A 302 -21.86 -23.36 -8.47
N GLN A 303 -21.94 -22.06 -8.20
CA GLN A 303 -21.60 -21.52 -6.89
C GLN A 303 -22.49 -22.20 -5.85
N ALA A 304 -21.87 -22.97 -4.94
CA ALA A 304 -22.61 -23.65 -3.88
C ALA A 304 -23.43 -22.61 -3.09
N PRO A 305 -24.67 -22.94 -2.68
CA PRO A 305 -25.45 -22.05 -1.85
C PRO A 305 -24.65 -21.72 -0.58
N ASN A 306 -24.69 -20.44 -0.17
CA ASN A 306 -23.94 -19.97 0.99
C ASN A 306 -24.27 -20.88 2.20
N PRO A 307 -23.25 -21.45 2.87
CA PRO A 307 -23.48 -22.33 4.01
C PRO A 307 -24.15 -21.53 5.12
N VAL A 308 -25.30 -22.02 5.59
CA VAL A 308 -26.03 -21.44 6.70
C VAL A 308 -25.51 -22.05 7.99
N ASN A 309 -25.34 -21.23 9.04
CA ASN A 309 -24.89 -21.73 10.33
C ASN A 309 -25.93 -22.68 10.94
N THR A 310 -25.50 -23.91 11.25
CA THR A 310 -26.33 -24.98 11.81
C THR A 310 -26.16 -25.19 13.32
N SER A 311 -25.35 -24.35 13.97
CA SER A 311 -25.14 -24.39 15.43
C SER A 311 -26.48 -24.30 16.16
N THR A 312 -26.66 -25.07 17.22
CA THR A 312 -27.91 -25.17 17.99
C THR A 312 -28.43 -23.81 18.44
N LEU A 313 -27.54 -22.90 18.86
CA LEU A 313 -27.89 -21.55 19.31
C LEU A 313 -28.27 -20.59 18.17
N LEU A 314 -27.81 -20.84 16.94
CA LEU A 314 -27.99 -19.94 15.79
C LEU A 314 -28.95 -20.50 14.74
N LYS A 315 -29.33 -21.76 14.85
CA LYS A 315 -30.20 -22.46 13.91
C LYS A 315 -31.55 -21.75 13.75
N GLU A 316 -32.11 -21.22 14.84
CA GLU A 316 -33.39 -20.49 14.82
C GLU A 316 -33.28 -19.13 14.11
N VAL A 317 -32.15 -18.43 14.28
CA VAL A 317 -31.88 -17.12 13.64
C VAL A 317 -31.86 -17.27 12.11
N TYR A 318 -31.16 -18.29 11.61
CA TYR A 318 -31.02 -18.53 10.17
C TYR A 318 -32.06 -19.48 9.56
N ALA A 319 -32.92 -20.10 10.38
CA ALA A 319 -34.01 -20.95 9.90
C ALA A 319 -34.88 -20.17 8.91
N LYS A 320 -35.14 -20.73 7.72
CA LYS A 320 -35.99 -20.07 6.71
C LYS A 320 -37.47 -20.04 7.10
N ASN A 321 -37.85 -20.83 8.10
CA ASN A 321 -39.23 -21.03 8.53
C ASN A 321 -39.50 -20.19 9.78
N GLY A 322 -40.56 -19.37 9.76
CA GLY A 322 -41.02 -18.56 10.89
C GLY A 322 -41.34 -17.11 10.49
N PRO A 323 -42.23 -16.42 11.24
CA PRO A 323 -42.53 -15.01 11.01
C PRO A 323 -41.31 -14.15 11.39
N LYS A 324 -40.59 -13.66 10.38
CA LYS A 324 -39.44 -12.76 10.57
C LYS A 324 -39.88 -11.31 10.34
N SER A 325 -40.00 -10.55 11.41
CA SER A 325 -40.21 -9.09 11.35
C SER A 325 -38.90 -8.39 11.68
N TYR A 326 -38.18 -7.91 10.65
CA TYR A 326 -36.97 -7.12 10.83
C TYR A 326 -37.30 -5.63 10.84
N PRO A 327 -36.71 -4.84 11.77
CA PRO A 327 -36.96 -3.41 11.83
C PRO A 327 -36.37 -2.71 10.60
N LYS A 328 -37.08 -1.68 10.14
CA LYS A 328 -36.65 -0.78 9.07
C LYS A 328 -36.27 0.57 9.65
N LEU A 329 -35.45 1.31 8.90
CA LEU A 329 -35.16 2.70 9.21
C LEU A 329 -36.40 3.55 8.93
N HIS A 330 -36.52 4.68 9.64
CA HIS A 330 -37.59 5.65 9.43
C HIS A 330 -37.44 6.41 8.09
N LEU A 331 -36.22 6.48 7.57
CA LEU A 331 -35.89 7.22 6.35
C LEU A 331 -36.36 6.50 5.08
N PRO A 332 -36.90 7.23 4.09
CA PRO A 332 -37.27 6.67 2.80
C PRO A 332 -36.03 6.37 1.95
N LEU A 333 -36.22 5.57 0.89
CA LEU A 333 -35.14 5.10 0.02
C LEU A 333 -34.34 6.24 -0.62
N GLU A 334 -35.00 7.29 -1.09
CA GLU A 334 -34.34 8.43 -1.75
C GLU A 334 -33.39 9.16 -0.80
N THR A 335 -33.84 9.47 0.41
CA THR A 335 -32.98 10.11 1.44
C THR A 335 -31.78 9.23 1.79
N LEU A 336 -31.97 7.92 1.91
CA LEU A 336 -30.84 7.00 2.18
C LEU A 336 -29.86 6.93 1.01
N GLN A 337 -30.33 7.04 -0.24
CA GLN A 337 -29.47 7.11 -1.42
C GLN A 337 -28.68 8.42 -1.45
N ASP A 338 -29.31 9.55 -1.14
CA ASP A 338 -28.62 10.84 -1.06
C ASP A 338 -27.54 10.84 0.03
N LEU A 339 -27.85 10.31 1.22
CA LEU A 339 -26.88 10.16 2.31
C LEU A 339 -25.71 9.25 1.91
N PHE A 340 -25.97 8.17 1.16
CA PHE A 340 -24.92 7.31 0.62
C PHE A 340 -23.98 8.09 -0.32
N TYR A 341 -24.52 8.87 -1.24
CA TYR A 341 -23.68 9.65 -2.17
C TYR A 341 -22.93 10.79 -1.46
N GLN A 342 -23.51 11.41 -0.43
CA GLN A 342 -22.82 12.37 0.43
C GLN A 342 -21.62 11.73 1.14
N GLN A 343 -21.83 10.57 1.78
CA GLN A 343 -20.77 9.82 2.45
C GLN A 343 -19.69 9.37 1.46
N LEU A 344 -20.09 8.84 0.30
CA LEU A 344 -19.16 8.46 -0.75
C LEU A 344 -18.30 9.65 -1.20
N ARG A 345 -18.90 10.83 -1.39
CA ARG A 345 -18.15 12.05 -1.76
C ARG A 345 -17.12 12.44 -0.69
N VAL A 346 -17.46 12.31 0.59
CA VAL A 346 -16.52 12.55 1.70
C VAL A 346 -15.35 11.58 1.64
N GLU A 347 -15.62 10.28 1.50
CA GLU A 347 -14.58 9.24 1.43
C GLU A 347 -13.66 9.39 0.20
N LEU A 348 -14.20 9.83 -0.94
CA LEU A 348 -13.41 10.09 -2.15
C LEU A 348 -12.47 11.30 -2.00
N ASN A 349 -12.87 12.30 -1.22
CA ASN A 349 -12.08 13.51 -0.95
C ASN A 349 -11.06 13.32 0.18
N ALA A 350 -11.20 12.26 0.99
CA ALA A 350 -10.35 11.87 2.13
C ALA A 350 -10.25 12.90 3.28
N ASN A 351 -10.83 14.09 3.12
CA ASN A 351 -10.78 15.20 4.08
C ASN A 351 -12.16 15.79 4.31
N VAL A 352 -12.43 16.19 5.56
CA VAL A 352 -13.65 16.89 5.95
C VAL A 352 -13.27 18.22 6.60
N CYS A 353 -13.75 19.31 6.03
CA CYS A 353 -13.59 20.64 6.61
C CYS A 353 -14.80 20.95 7.49
N VAL A 354 -14.59 21.00 8.80
CA VAL A 354 -15.60 21.39 9.78
C VAL A 354 -15.34 22.82 10.21
N GLN A 355 -16.40 23.63 10.31
CA GLN A 355 -16.27 24.98 10.85
C GLN A 355 -15.94 24.91 12.34
N SER A 356 -14.93 25.67 12.78
CA SER A 356 -14.58 25.73 14.20
C SER A 356 -15.71 26.33 15.01
N VAL A 357 -16.03 25.71 16.14
CA VAL A 357 -16.97 26.23 17.14
C VAL A 357 -16.31 27.25 18.09
N GLU A 358 -14.98 27.36 18.04
CA GLU A 358 -14.22 28.34 18.81
C GLU A 358 -14.59 29.76 18.38
N LYS A 359 -14.60 30.71 19.33
CA LYS A 359 -14.98 32.10 19.06
C LYS A 359 -14.18 32.64 17.87
N ALA A 360 -14.89 33.03 16.81
CA ALA A 360 -14.26 33.57 15.62
C ALA A 360 -13.37 34.77 16.02
N PRO A 361 -12.08 34.77 15.66
CA PRO A 361 -11.19 35.83 16.07
C PRO A 361 -11.68 37.15 15.46
N VAL A 362 -11.60 38.22 16.24
CA VAL A 362 -11.82 39.58 15.71
C VAL A 362 -10.73 39.85 14.68
N MET A 363 -11.10 40.39 13.51
CA MET A 363 -10.16 40.66 12.41
C MET A 363 -9.27 41.87 12.73
N THR A 364 -8.37 41.71 13.69
CA THR A 364 -7.36 42.72 14.03
C THR A 364 -6.26 42.75 12.96
N LYS A 365 -5.51 43.86 12.91
CA LYS A 365 -4.36 44.01 12.00
C LYS A 365 -3.35 42.87 12.16
N GLU A 366 -3.15 42.41 13.39
CA GLU A 366 -2.25 41.30 13.72
C GLU A 366 -2.74 39.96 13.18
N VAL A 367 -4.04 39.64 13.31
CA VAL A 367 -4.62 38.40 12.77
C VAL A 367 -4.53 38.36 11.25
N VAL A 368 -4.74 39.49 10.58
CA VAL A 368 -4.60 39.60 9.12
C VAL A 368 -3.14 39.38 8.70
N GLU A 369 -2.18 40.01 9.38
CA GLU A 369 -0.76 39.86 9.06
C GLU A 369 -0.24 38.45 9.35
N ALA A 370 -0.67 37.83 10.46
CA ALA A 370 -0.35 36.45 10.80
C ALA A 370 -0.89 35.47 9.75
N ARG A 371 -2.14 35.65 9.30
CA ARG A 371 -2.73 34.83 8.21
C ARG A 371 -1.98 35.02 6.89
N LYS A 372 -1.58 36.25 6.57
CA LYS A 372 -0.80 36.55 5.35
C LYS A 372 0.56 35.88 5.40
N THR A 373 1.25 35.99 6.54
CA THR A 373 2.56 35.35 6.77
C THR A 373 2.44 33.84 6.69
N LEU A 374 1.45 33.23 7.36
CA LEU A 374 1.21 31.79 7.31
C LEU A 374 0.90 31.30 5.89
N LYS A 375 0.10 32.06 5.12
CA LYS A 375 -0.19 31.73 3.72
C LYS A 375 1.08 31.79 2.86
N ALA A 376 1.94 32.78 3.05
CA ALA A 376 3.20 32.90 2.34
C ALA A 376 4.14 31.73 2.69
N LEU A 377 4.26 31.38 3.96
CA LEU A 377 5.08 30.23 4.42
C LEU A 377 4.58 28.91 3.83
N ARG A 378 3.25 28.67 3.82
CA ARG A 378 2.67 27.47 3.20
C ARG A 378 3.02 27.35 1.72
N GLY A 379 2.90 28.45 0.97
CA GLY A 379 3.30 28.47 -0.44
C GLY A 379 4.80 28.16 -0.64
N GLN A 380 5.67 28.66 0.24
CA GLN A 380 7.10 28.33 0.20
C GLN A 380 7.36 26.85 0.53
N TRP A 381 6.68 26.30 1.53
CA TRP A 381 6.82 24.89 1.91
C TRP A 381 6.34 23.95 0.81
N GLU A 382 5.21 24.24 0.16
CA GLU A 382 4.71 23.42 -0.95
C GLU A 382 5.72 23.31 -2.10
N VAL A 383 6.35 24.43 -2.48
CA VAL A 383 7.38 24.46 -3.53
C VAL A 383 8.61 23.66 -3.12
N GLU A 384 9.08 23.83 -1.88
CA GLU A 384 10.28 23.14 -1.39
C GLU A 384 10.04 21.64 -1.17
N LEU A 385 8.88 21.25 -0.63
CA LEU A 385 8.48 19.85 -0.49
C LEU A 385 8.39 19.16 -1.83
N LEU A 386 7.78 19.79 -2.84
CA LEU A 386 7.72 19.26 -4.20
C LEU A 386 9.12 19.03 -4.78
N ARG A 387 10.03 20.00 -4.58
CA ARG A 387 11.42 19.90 -5.03
C ARG A 387 12.13 18.72 -4.37
N VAL A 388 12.04 18.58 -3.05
CA VAL A 388 12.67 17.49 -2.29
C VAL A 388 12.09 16.13 -2.66
N LEU A 389 10.77 16.05 -2.86
CA LEU A 389 10.11 14.81 -3.28
C LEU A 389 10.63 14.34 -4.65
N ARG A 390 10.71 15.24 -5.63
CA ARG A 390 11.25 14.93 -6.97
C ARG A 390 12.70 14.44 -6.92
N GLN A 391 13.52 15.10 -6.11
CA GLN A 391 14.92 14.73 -5.94
C GLN A 391 15.06 13.34 -5.28
N THR A 392 14.28 13.08 -4.24
CA THR A 392 14.26 11.80 -3.54
C THR A 392 13.80 10.69 -4.48
N LYS A 393 12.72 10.94 -5.23
CA LYS A 393 12.19 10.03 -6.24
C LYS A 393 13.23 9.71 -7.32
N ALA A 394 13.96 10.69 -7.83
CA ALA A 394 15.02 10.48 -8.82
C ALA A 394 16.18 9.65 -8.27
N THR A 395 16.63 9.94 -7.04
CA THR A 395 17.72 9.20 -6.38
C THR A 395 17.34 7.73 -6.16
N MET A 396 16.13 7.49 -5.64
CA MET A 396 15.62 6.13 -5.40
C MET A 396 15.34 5.39 -6.72
N ALA A 397 14.97 6.10 -7.78
CA ALA A 397 14.83 5.53 -9.11
C ALA A 397 16.17 4.97 -9.57
N CYS A 398 17.25 5.77 -9.55
CA CYS A 398 18.56 5.34 -10.01
C CYS A 398 19.08 4.12 -9.24
N GLN A 399 18.93 4.11 -7.91
CA GLN A 399 19.24 2.94 -7.09
C GLN A 399 18.42 1.69 -7.48
N ALA A 400 17.15 1.86 -7.87
CA ALA A 400 16.34 0.76 -8.38
C ALA A 400 16.81 0.26 -9.75
N HIS A 401 17.32 1.15 -10.61
CA HIS A 401 17.94 0.79 -11.90
C HIS A 401 19.32 0.13 -11.72
N GLU A 402 19.94 0.22 -10.54
CA GLU A 402 21.14 -0.55 -10.17
C GLU A 402 20.78 -1.93 -9.60
N GLY A 403 19.49 -2.24 -9.49
CA GLY A 403 18.96 -3.52 -8.99
C GLY A 403 18.60 -3.53 -7.50
N GLN A 404 18.57 -2.39 -6.79
CA GLN A 404 18.20 -2.36 -5.37
C GLN A 404 16.68 -2.16 -5.16
N PRO A 405 16.03 -2.89 -4.24
CA PRO A 405 14.61 -2.68 -3.93
C PRO A 405 14.41 -1.40 -3.08
N THR A 406 14.17 -0.26 -3.74
CA THR A 406 13.95 1.03 -3.06
C THR A 406 12.45 1.35 -2.87
N LEU A 407 12.14 2.43 -2.15
CA LEU A 407 10.76 2.90 -2.01
C LEU A 407 10.23 3.64 -3.26
N TYR A 408 10.99 3.68 -4.37
CA TYR A 408 10.62 4.41 -5.58
C TYR A 408 9.22 4.05 -6.13
N PRO A 409 8.84 2.75 -6.25
CA PRO A 409 7.51 2.40 -6.74
C PRO A 409 6.40 2.95 -5.84
N PHE A 410 6.62 2.96 -4.51
CA PHE A 410 5.66 3.46 -3.54
C PHE A 410 5.44 4.98 -3.68
N LEU A 411 6.51 5.73 -3.98
CA LEU A 411 6.42 7.16 -4.30
C LEU A 411 5.77 7.44 -5.66
N CYS A 412 5.49 6.40 -6.46
CA CYS A 412 4.75 6.50 -7.72
C CYS A 412 3.26 6.15 -7.58
N LEU A 413 2.79 5.72 -6.39
CA LEU A 413 1.39 5.33 -6.17
C LEU A 413 0.42 6.52 -6.22
N LEU A 414 0.89 7.71 -5.80
CA LEU A 414 0.12 8.96 -5.77
C LEU A 414 0.82 10.03 -6.62
N SER A 415 0.08 11.10 -6.96
CA SER A 415 0.68 12.24 -7.64
C SER A 415 1.54 13.06 -6.68
N GLU A 416 2.55 13.75 -7.21
CA GLU A 416 3.45 14.58 -6.40
C GLU A 416 2.67 15.66 -5.61
N GLY A 417 1.62 16.23 -6.21
CA GLY A 417 0.74 17.20 -5.54
C GLY A 417 -0.06 16.61 -4.38
N GLU A 418 -0.50 15.34 -4.47
CA GLU A 418 -1.19 14.68 -3.36
C GLU A 418 -0.25 14.38 -2.20
N PHE A 419 0.97 13.94 -2.48
CA PHE A 419 1.99 13.77 -1.43
C PHE A 419 2.27 15.10 -0.72
N VAL A 420 2.48 16.19 -1.47
CA VAL A 420 2.72 17.51 -0.88
C VAL A 420 1.52 17.97 -0.06
N SER A 421 0.29 17.83 -0.59
CA SER A 421 -0.92 18.20 0.14
C SER A 421 -1.09 17.41 1.44
N MET A 422 -0.83 16.10 1.41
CA MET A 422 -0.90 15.23 2.58
C MET A 422 0.15 15.63 3.64
N LEU A 423 1.39 15.89 3.22
CA LEU A 423 2.46 16.33 4.13
C LEU A 423 2.14 17.70 4.76
N THR A 424 1.61 18.65 3.98
CA THR A 424 1.18 19.96 4.50
C THR A 424 0.01 19.82 5.47
N GLN A 425 -0.94 18.90 5.23
CA GLN A 425 -2.05 18.62 6.15
C GLN A 425 -1.56 18.03 7.47
N VAL A 426 -0.65 17.07 7.42
CA VAL A 426 -0.05 16.48 8.62
C VAL A 426 0.71 17.54 9.42
N LEU A 427 1.48 18.41 8.75
CA LEU A 427 2.15 19.53 9.40
C LEU A 427 1.17 20.52 10.06
N GLN A 428 -0.01 20.72 9.46
CA GLN A 428 -1.03 21.62 10.01
C GLN A 428 -1.71 21.06 11.26
N VAL A 429 -1.86 19.73 11.35
CA VAL A 429 -2.54 19.06 12.47
C VAL A 429 -1.55 18.64 13.56
N LEU A 430 -0.24 18.69 13.27
CA LEU A 430 0.80 18.31 14.22
C LEU A 430 0.67 19.11 15.53
N PRO A 431 0.56 18.44 16.68
CA PRO A 431 0.38 19.12 17.95
C PRO A 431 1.64 19.88 18.36
N ALA A 432 1.47 20.99 19.09
CA ALA A 432 2.58 21.86 19.51
C ALA A 432 3.57 21.15 20.46
N GLN A 433 3.11 20.16 21.21
CA GLN A 433 3.93 19.31 22.07
C GLN A 433 4.79 18.27 21.29
N GLY A 434 4.53 18.10 20.00
CA GLY A 434 5.18 17.11 19.14
C GLY A 434 4.53 15.71 19.20
N GLU A 435 4.95 14.84 18.29
CA GLU A 435 4.52 13.43 18.20
C GLU A 435 5.72 12.49 18.05
N PRO A 436 5.61 11.23 18.51
CA PRO A 436 6.63 10.22 18.27
C PRO A 436 6.85 9.99 16.77
N LEU A 437 8.10 10.01 16.32
CA LEU A 437 8.45 9.87 14.89
C LEU A 437 7.90 8.58 14.26
N LEU A 438 7.90 7.47 14.99
CA LEU A 438 7.40 6.18 14.50
C LEU A 438 5.88 6.22 14.27
N HIS A 439 5.14 6.92 15.13
CA HIS A 439 3.70 7.10 14.97
C HIS A 439 3.40 7.94 13.72
N LEU A 440 4.12 9.05 13.55
CA LEU A 440 4.00 9.91 12.38
C LEU A 440 4.31 9.15 11.07
N ALA A 441 5.36 8.32 11.07
CA ALA A 441 5.73 7.50 9.92
C ALA A 441 4.64 6.47 9.57
N HIS A 442 4.08 5.83 10.59
CA HIS A 442 2.98 4.86 10.42
C HIS A 442 1.71 5.54 9.89
N ASP A 443 1.32 6.69 10.46
CA ASP A 443 0.16 7.46 10.01
C ASP A 443 0.31 7.92 8.55
N LEU A 444 1.47 8.47 8.17
CA LEU A 444 1.77 8.83 6.78
C LEU A 444 1.67 7.62 5.85
N GLY A 445 2.22 6.47 6.24
CA GLY A 445 2.13 5.22 5.48
C GLY A 445 0.68 4.79 5.24
N LEU A 446 -0.15 4.82 6.29
CA LEU A 446 -1.57 4.48 6.20
C LEU A 446 -2.36 5.47 5.34
N ARG A 447 -2.11 6.77 5.44
CA ARG A 447 -2.78 7.78 4.62
C ARG A 447 -2.46 7.57 3.13
N VAL A 448 -1.19 7.29 2.80
CA VAL A 448 -0.78 6.98 1.42
C VAL A 448 -1.48 5.73 0.90
N LEU A 449 -1.48 4.65 1.69
CA LEU A 449 -2.14 3.40 1.34
C LEU A 449 -3.65 3.59 1.12
N ASN A 450 -4.34 4.22 2.07
CA ASN A 450 -5.77 4.46 1.99
C ASN A 450 -6.12 5.30 0.75
N ARG A 451 -5.37 6.37 0.48
CA ARG A 451 -5.59 7.20 -0.71
C ARG A 451 -5.37 6.41 -2.00
N HIS A 452 -4.34 5.59 -2.07
CA HIS A 452 -4.08 4.72 -3.22
C HIS A 452 -5.21 3.72 -3.44
N LEU A 453 -5.69 3.05 -2.39
CA LEU A 453 -6.79 2.08 -2.48
C LEU A 453 -8.10 2.73 -2.95
N VAL A 454 -8.41 3.96 -2.50
CA VAL A 454 -9.57 4.71 -3.00
C VAL A 454 -9.43 4.99 -4.49
N LYS A 455 -8.27 5.47 -4.95
CA LYS A 455 -8.00 5.71 -6.37
C LYS A 455 -8.11 4.44 -7.22
N GLN A 456 -7.56 3.34 -6.74
CA GLN A 456 -7.65 2.06 -7.44
C GLN A 456 -9.11 1.65 -7.64
N LYS A 457 -9.97 1.81 -6.62
CA LYS A 457 -11.40 1.53 -6.70
C LYS A 457 -12.15 2.46 -7.65
N GLN A 458 -11.72 3.71 -7.76
CA GLN A 458 -12.26 4.66 -8.74
C GLN A 458 -11.94 4.23 -10.18
N VAL A 459 -10.69 3.84 -10.46
CA VAL A 459 -10.25 3.44 -11.81
C VAL A 459 -10.87 2.12 -12.25
N THR A 460 -11.06 1.17 -11.33
CA THR A 460 -11.52 -0.19 -11.64
C THR A 460 -13.05 -0.33 -11.68
N ASN A 461 -13.80 0.77 -11.82
CA ASN A 461 -15.27 0.84 -11.81
C ASN A 461 -15.95 0.21 -10.57
N HIS A 462 -15.21 -0.03 -9.49
CA HIS A 462 -15.76 -0.60 -8.26
C HIS A 462 -16.71 0.39 -7.57
N VAL A 463 -16.45 1.69 -7.66
CA VAL A 463 -17.32 2.73 -7.06
C VAL A 463 -18.73 2.71 -7.68
N GLN A 464 -18.84 2.53 -9.00
CA GLN A 464 -20.14 2.43 -9.68
C GLN A 464 -20.87 1.15 -9.32
N LYS A 465 -20.16 0.01 -9.31
CA LYS A 465 -20.72 -1.29 -8.88
C LYS A 465 -21.18 -1.25 -7.43
N LEU A 466 -20.40 -0.62 -6.55
CA LEU A 466 -20.75 -0.39 -5.16
C LEU A 466 -22.04 0.44 -5.05
N GLY A 467 -22.18 1.52 -5.80
CA GLY A 467 -23.41 2.31 -5.83
C GLY A 467 -24.63 1.48 -6.24
N GLN A 468 -24.54 0.71 -7.32
CA GLN A 468 -25.63 -0.16 -7.77
C GLN A 468 -25.99 -1.24 -6.75
N GLN A 469 -24.99 -1.82 -6.10
CA GLN A 469 -25.15 -2.85 -5.08
C GLN A 469 -25.75 -2.27 -3.78
N TYR A 470 -25.26 -1.11 -3.33
CA TYR A 470 -25.73 -0.42 -2.14
C TYR A 470 -27.17 0.05 -2.33
N SER A 471 -27.55 0.54 -3.51
CA SER A 471 -28.94 0.88 -3.82
C SER A 471 -29.90 -0.31 -3.73
N LYS A 472 -29.44 -1.53 -4.06
CA LYS A 472 -30.24 -2.75 -3.85
C LYS A 472 -30.35 -3.10 -2.36
N TYR A 473 -29.27 -2.93 -1.61
CA TYR A 473 -29.23 -3.14 -0.15
C TYR A 473 -30.15 -2.16 0.59
N LEU A 474 -30.16 -0.88 0.22
CA LEU A 474 -31.00 0.14 0.85
C LEU A 474 -32.51 -0.17 0.75
N ARG A 475 -32.95 -0.91 -0.27
CA ARG A 475 -34.35 -1.37 -0.37
C ARG A 475 -34.76 -2.30 0.77
N LEU A 476 -33.82 -2.94 1.47
CA LEU A 476 -34.11 -3.73 2.66
C LEU A 476 -34.31 -2.85 3.90
N LEU A 477 -33.60 -1.71 3.98
CA LEU A 477 -33.56 -0.85 5.17
C LEU A 477 -34.60 0.27 5.12
N ALA A 478 -34.99 0.74 3.92
CA ALA A 478 -35.87 1.89 3.78
C ALA A 478 -37.30 1.62 4.29
N SER A 479 -37.94 2.66 4.84
CA SER A 479 -39.32 2.59 5.36
C SER A 479 -40.36 2.28 4.27
N ASN A 480 -40.16 2.83 3.07
CA ASN A 480 -41.13 2.83 1.97
C ASN A 480 -41.02 1.65 0.98
N THR A 481 -40.14 0.67 1.22
CA THR A 481 -39.91 -0.47 0.32
C THR A 481 -40.38 -1.79 0.93
N GLN A 482 -40.83 -2.74 0.11
CA GLN A 482 -41.12 -4.11 0.54
C GLN A 482 -40.20 -5.09 -0.20
N VAL A 483 -39.43 -5.89 0.54
CA VAL A 483 -38.55 -6.93 -0.03
C VAL A 483 -39.27 -8.28 0.07
N LYS A 484 -39.36 -9.00 -1.06
CA LYS A 484 -39.95 -10.35 -1.11
C LYS A 484 -39.05 -11.35 -0.37
N GLY A 485 -39.58 -11.92 0.71
CA GLY A 485 -38.91 -12.84 1.61
C GLY A 485 -38.16 -12.08 2.71
N GLY A 486 -38.53 -12.33 3.98
CA GLY A 486 -37.88 -11.76 5.17
C GLY A 486 -36.44 -12.24 5.32
N ARG A 487 -35.54 -11.69 4.50
CA ARG A 487 -34.10 -11.97 4.47
C ARG A 487 -33.39 -11.06 5.47
N GLN A 488 -32.35 -11.58 6.12
CA GLN A 488 -31.51 -10.74 6.97
C GLN A 488 -30.65 -9.81 6.12
N PRO A 489 -30.26 -8.63 6.64
CA PRO A 489 -29.23 -7.79 6.02
C PRO A 489 -27.94 -8.56 5.73
N ALA A 490 -27.57 -9.53 6.58
CA ALA A 490 -26.42 -10.42 6.40
C ALA A 490 -26.60 -11.45 5.25
N ASP A 491 -27.83 -11.89 4.99
CA ASP A 491 -28.13 -12.83 3.89
C ASP A 491 -27.99 -12.15 2.52
N LEU A 492 -28.20 -10.83 2.42
CA LEU A 492 -27.79 -10.05 1.23
C LEU A 492 -26.34 -9.60 1.32
N GLY A 493 -25.83 -9.33 2.52
CA GLY A 493 -24.44 -9.00 2.84
C GLY A 493 -23.42 -10.06 2.42
N THR A 494 -23.84 -11.31 2.24
CA THR A 494 -23.03 -12.44 1.74
C THR A 494 -23.13 -12.64 0.22
N TYR A 495 -24.15 -12.07 -0.45
CA TYR A 495 -24.15 -11.86 -1.91
C TYR A 495 -23.42 -10.55 -2.30
N LEU A 496 -23.11 -9.73 -1.31
CA LEU A 496 -22.25 -8.57 -1.43
C LEU A 496 -20.84 -9.03 -1.04
N PRO A 497 -19.80 -8.81 -1.86
CA PRO A 497 -18.44 -9.09 -1.45
C PRO A 497 -17.98 -8.00 -0.46
N TRP A 498 -18.54 -7.98 0.76
CA TRP A 498 -17.96 -7.24 1.89
C TRP A 498 -16.80 -8.05 2.47
N ARG A 499 -15.79 -8.37 1.64
CA ARG A 499 -14.42 -8.54 2.16
C ARG A 499 -13.76 -7.17 2.04
N HIS A 500 -13.94 -6.38 3.10
CA HIS A 500 -13.27 -5.11 3.40
C HIS A 500 -13.15 -4.08 2.25
N PRO A 501 -14.21 -3.33 1.91
CA PRO A 501 -14.05 -2.17 1.06
C PRO A 501 -13.45 -0.96 1.79
N PHE A 502 -13.53 -0.82 3.12
CA PHE A 502 -13.02 0.39 3.80
C PHE A 502 -12.44 0.20 5.22
N SER A 503 -12.46 -1.00 5.81
CA SER A 503 -11.84 -1.19 7.14
C SER A 503 -10.37 -1.59 7.04
N VAL A 504 -9.50 -0.59 6.93
CA VAL A 504 -8.22 -0.60 7.65
C VAL A 504 -8.27 0.60 8.59
N GLY A 505 -8.60 0.33 9.85
CA GLY A 505 -8.40 1.24 10.99
C GLY A 505 -8.95 2.66 10.85
N PHE A 506 -10.27 2.83 10.78
CA PHE A 506 -10.86 4.02 11.39
C PHE A 506 -11.32 3.62 12.79
N THR A 507 -10.50 3.93 13.80
CA THR A 507 -11.02 4.13 15.14
C THR A 507 -12.07 5.24 15.03
N PRO A 508 -13.32 5.03 15.47
CA PRO A 508 -14.22 6.15 15.63
C PRO A 508 -13.52 7.15 16.56
N LEU A 509 -13.48 8.42 16.15
CA LEU A 509 -13.23 9.52 17.05
C LEU A 509 -14.01 9.23 18.32
N THR A 510 -13.27 9.04 19.42
CA THR A 510 -13.81 8.94 20.76
C THR A 510 -14.97 9.91 20.88
N THR A 511 -16.14 9.37 21.15
CA THR A 511 -17.31 10.10 21.62
C THR A 511 -16.85 10.97 22.78
N CYS A 512 -16.58 12.25 22.52
CA CYS A 512 -16.72 13.27 23.53
C CYS A 512 -18.20 13.24 23.90
N SER A 513 -18.51 12.51 24.96
CA SER A 513 -19.79 12.57 25.66
C SER A 513 -19.98 14.00 26.11
N ALA A 514 -20.60 14.81 25.26
CA ALA A 514 -21.25 16.03 25.71
C ALA A 514 -22.45 15.58 26.53
N HIS A 515 -22.24 15.45 27.84
CA HIS A 515 -23.34 15.38 28.81
C HIS A 515 -24.18 16.64 28.62
N ILE A 516 -25.32 16.48 27.95
CA ILE A 516 -26.44 17.41 27.99
C ILE A 516 -27.09 17.19 29.36
N PRO A 517 -27.05 18.16 30.30
CA PRO A 517 -27.79 18.02 31.54
C PRO A 517 -29.27 18.28 31.27
N SER A 518 -30.09 17.23 31.44
CA SER A 518 -31.55 17.35 31.59
C SER A 518 -31.90 18.11 32.88
N PRO A 519 -33.03 18.84 32.92
CA PRO A 519 -33.36 19.75 34.00
C PRO A 519 -33.70 18.99 35.29
N SER A 520 -32.96 19.27 36.36
CA SER A 520 -33.21 18.74 37.69
C SER A 520 -34.35 19.51 38.35
N TYR A 521 -35.43 18.79 38.67
CA TYR A 521 -36.45 19.20 39.61
C TYR A 521 -35.83 19.57 40.96
N SER A 522 -36.29 20.68 41.51
CA SER A 522 -36.00 21.17 42.86
C SER A 522 -36.71 20.35 43.93
N SER A 523 -35.97 19.84 44.92
CA SER A 523 -36.45 19.67 46.29
C SER A 523 -35.27 19.38 47.23
N ASP A 524 -34.96 20.37 48.06
CA ASP A 524 -34.60 20.31 49.48
C ASP A 524 -33.67 19.18 49.99
N THR A 525 -32.49 19.55 50.50
CA THR A 525 -32.16 19.62 51.94
C THR A 525 -30.65 19.45 52.23
N LEU A 526 -30.15 20.36 53.07
CA LEU A 526 -29.09 20.19 54.09
C LEU A 526 -27.64 19.88 53.64
N SER A 527 -26.81 20.92 53.73
CA SER A 527 -25.39 20.87 54.17
C SER A 527 -25.32 20.46 55.67
N PRO A 528 -24.16 20.11 56.29
CA PRO A 528 -22.86 20.73 56.05
C PRO A 528 -21.56 19.89 56.21
N THR A 529 -20.48 20.48 55.68
CA THR A 529 -19.10 20.51 56.22
C THR A 529 -18.44 19.21 56.71
N THR A 530 -17.33 18.81 56.06
CA THR A 530 -16.03 18.74 56.76
C THR A 530 -14.86 18.84 55.80
N SER A 531 -13.97 19.78 56.12
CA SER A 531 -12.59 19.93 55.65
C SER A 531 -11.73 18.70 55.94
N ILE A 532 -10.67 18.48 55.16
CA ILE A 532 -9.25 18.49 55.61
C ILE A 532 -8.31 18.00 54.50
N HIS A 533 -7.41 18.92 54.12
CA HIS A 533 -6.00 18.82 53.75
C HIS A 533 -5.35 17.55 53.14
N LEU A 534 -4.60 17.84 52.07
CA LEU A 534 -3.21 17.45 51.75
C LEU A 534 -2.83 15.97 51.84
N SER A 535 -2.28 15.42 50.76
CA SER A 535 -0.83 15.49 50.48
C SER A 535 -0.43 14.59 49.31
N LEU A 536 0.47 15.12 48.49
CA LEU A 536 1.26 14.41 47.51
C LEU A 536 2.23 13.45 48.21
N SER A 537 2.28 12.20 47.75
CA SER A 537 3.50 11.38 47.76
C SER A 537 3.29 10.14 46.89
N SER A 538 3.86 10.17 45.67
CA SER A 538 4.58 9.00 45.14
C SER A 538 5.93 8.90 45.88
N PRO A 539 6.72 7.80 45.82
CA PRO A 539 6.71 6.69 44.86
C PRO A 539 6.90 5.29 45.49
N ILE A 540 6.80 4.23 44.66
CA ILE A 540 7.84 3.23 44.34
C ILE A 540 7.42 2.55 43.04
#